data_AF-A0A6J7C5X0-F1
#
_entry.id   AF-A0A6J7C5X0-F1
#
_cell.length_a   1.000
_cell.length_b   1.000
_cell.length_c   1.000
_cell.angle_alpha   90.00
_cell.angle_beta   90.00
_cell.angle_gamma   90.00
#
_symmetry.space_group_name_H-M   'P 1'
#
loop_
_entity.id
_entity.type
_entity.pdbx_description
1 polymer ?
#
loop_
_entity_poly.entity_id
_entity_poly.type
_entity_poly.pdbx_seq_one_letter_code
_entity_poly.pdbx_strand_id
1 'polypeptide(L)'
;MNTGTVTAQLLYEIGPAEYPNPDVVARFDTIRVTDHGSDRVSLSGVKGLAAPAMAKVCLNLEGGFRNRMTFVLTGLDQQRKAEWLTDALFRRIGGRDRFDEVDVRVVPAPSDAPTQEQASGRLHITVKSSDEKLVGKAFSGAAIELALANYPGFFGTGGPSDAQSYGVYWPALVPIEHVHEIVVLPDHSRLAVSPPPRSHVATGMTQSQDTAVASTAEPRGPKVGEALGSYFAARSGDKGGNANVGIWARDAHGYAWLAAHLTVDALKPLLPEAADLEVRRYELPNLHALNFVIVGLLGEGVASSTAFDAQAKGLGEYLRSRVWGG
;
A
#
# COMPACT_ATOMS: atom_id res chain seq x y z
N MET A 1 5.75 -3.42 25.28
CA MET A 1 6.40 -2.60 24.24
C MET A 1 7.87 -2.98 24.14
N ASN A 2 8.35 -3.36 22.97
CA ASN A 2 9.77 -3.63 22.73
C ASN A 2 10.29 -2.85 21.51
N THR A 3 11.58 -2.98 21.20
CA THR A 3 12.20 -2.30 20.06
C THR A 3 11.49 -2.60 18.75
N GLY A 4 11.06 -3.84 18.52
CA GLY A 4 10.28 -4.24 17.35
C GLY A 4 8.93 -3.50 17.24
N THR A 5 8.21 -3.30 18.35
CA THR A 5 6.96 -2.51 18.35
C THR A 5 7.21 -1.05 17.93
N VAL A 6 8.32 -0.47 18.38
CA VAL A 6 8.69 0.92 18.04
C VAL A 6 9.18 1.01 16.60
N THR A 7 10.05 0.10 16.16
CA THR A 7 10.53 0.02 14.76
C THR A 7 9.36 -0.15 13.79
N ALA A 8 8.35 -0.94 14.14
CA ALA A 8 7.14 -1.05 13.33
C ALA A 8 6.45 0.32 13.13
N GLN A 9 6.41 1.21 14.12
CA GLN A 9 5.85 2.56 13.91
C GLN A 9 6.79 3.44 13.08
N LEU A 10 8.10 3.35 13.30
CA LEU A 10 9.10 4.12 12.56
C LEU A 10 9.14 3.77 11.06
N LEU A 11 8.78 2.54 10.69
CA LEU A 11 8.78 2.09 9.30
C LEU A 11 7.42 2.19 8.62
N TYR A 12 6.40 2.74 9.28
CA TYR A 12 5.05 2.84 8.72
C TYR A 12 4.89 4.05 7.81
N GLU A 13 4.49 3.83 6.55
CA GLU A 13 4.16 4.88 5.56
C GLU A 13 5.31 5.88 5.29
N ILE A 14 6.56 5.49 5.51
CA ILE A 14 7.73 6.35 5.31
C ILE A 14 8.24 6.34 3.86
N GLY A 15 9.15 7.27 3.55
CA GLY A 15 9.83 7.39 2.26
C GLY A 15 11.34 7.24 2.42
N PRO A 16 12.14 8.09 1.75
CA PRO A 16 13.56 8.22 2.03
C PRO A 16 13.85 8.53 3.51
N ALA A 17 15.10 8.34 3.93
CA ALA A 17 15.54 8.65 5.30
C ALA A 17 15.38 10.14 5.65
N GLU A 18 15.57 11.03 4.67
CA GLU A 18 15.20 12.44 4.74
C GLU A 18 13.70 12.57 4.46
N TYR A 19 12.93 12.66 5.54
CA TYR A 19 11.47 12.69 5.48
C TYR A 19 10.95 14.12 5.72
N PRO A 20 10.45 14.80 4.68
CA PRO A 20 10.00 16.18 4.80
C PRO A 20 8.68 16.29 5.59
N ASN A 21 8.68 17.16 6.59
CA ASN A 21 7.50 17.67 7.29
C ASN A 21 7.40 19.20 7.06
N PRO A 22 6.28 19.85 7.41
CA PRO A 22 6.10 21.29 7.15
C PRO A 22 7.19 22.20 7.75
N ASP A 23 7.77 21.79 8.88
CA ASP A 23 8.66 22.62 9.69
C ASP A 23 10.08 22.07 9.87
N VAL A 24 10.31 20.81 9.48
CA VAL A 24 11.61 20.14 9.58
C VAL A 24 11.69 18.99 8.58
N VAL A 25 12.86 18.74 8.02
CA VAL A 25 13.13 17.44 7.37
C VAL A 25 13.68 16.49 8.43
N ALA A 26 12.91 15.48 8.81
CA ALA A 26 13.34 14.49 9.80
C ALA A 26 14.38 13.53 9.19
N ARG A 27 15.45 13.23 9.94
CA ARG A 27 16.52 12.31 9.51
C ARG A 27 16.37 10.94 10.18
N PHE A 28 15.64 10.03 9.53
CA PHE A 28 15.36 8.69 10.07
C PHE A 28 16.63 7.83 10.25
N ASP A 29 17.66 8.09 9.46
CA ASP A 29 18.98 7.47 9.54
C ASP A 29 19.77 7.85 10.81
N THR A 30 19.31 8.85 11.57
CA THR A 30 19.95 9.27 12.83
C THR A 30 19.30 8.69 14.08
N ILE A 31 18.12 8.09 13.93
CA ILE A 31 17.33 7.56 15.06
C ILE A 31 18.08 6.39 15.70
N ARG A 32 18.16 6.40 17.04
CA ARG A 32 18.63 5.26 17.84
C ARG A 32 17.50 4.74 18.69
N VAL A 33 17.25 3.43 18.57
CA VAL A 33 16.26 2.70 19.35
C VAL A 33 17.00 1.80 20.33
N THR A 34 16.80 1.99 21.63
CA THR A 34 17.49 1.22 22.68
C THR A 34 16.49 0.54 23.60
N ASP A 35 16.65 -0.76 23.77
CA ASP A 35 15.88 -1.56 24.74
C ASP A 35 16.38 -1.28 26.16
N HIS A 36 15.46 -0.96 27.08
CA HIS A 36 15.75 -0.76 28.50
C HIS A 36 15.06 -1.80 29.39
N GLY A 37 14.64 -2.93 28.81
CA GLY A 37 13.94 -4.01 29.51
C GLY A 37 12.43 -3.79 29.57
N SER A 38 11.79 -4.36 30.60
CA SER A 38 10.33 -4.50 30.75
C SER A 38 9.51 -3.31 30.24
N ASP A 39 8.97 -3.48 29.04
CA ASP A 39 8.08 -2.55 28.34
C ASP A 39 8.62 -1.12 28.14
N ARG A 40 9.95 -0.97 28.07
CA ARG A 40 10.61 0.34 28.02
C ARG A 40 11.65 0.41 26.92
N VAL A 41 11.46 1.36 26.01
CA VAL A 41 12.36 1.64 24.89
C VAL A 41 12.64 3.14 24.87
N SER A 42 13.88 3.54 24.61
CA SER A 42 14.23 4.94 24.40
C SER A 42 14.50 5.23 22.93
N LEU A 43 14.02 6.38 22.45
CA LEU A 43 14.42 6.98 21.19
C LEU A 43 15.39 8.12 21.48
N SER A 44 16.55 8.13 20.80
CA SER A 44 17.56 9.17 20.97
C SER A 44 18.31 9.45 19.67
N GLY A 45 19.14 10.50 19.65
CA GLY A 45 19.99 10.83 18.50
C GLY A 45 19.27 11.39 17.28
N VAL A 46 17.96 11.60 17.36
CA VAL A 46 17.13 12.12 16.27
C VAL A 46 17.58 13.54 15.90
N LYS A 47 17.93 13.73 14.63
CA LYS A 47 18.26 15.03 14.06
C LYS A 47 17.25 15.44 13.00
N GLY A 48 17.23 16.72 12.68
CA GLY A 48 16.47 17.29 11.57
C GLY A 48 17.34 18.24 10.76
N LEU A 49 16.93 18.47 9.51
CA LEU A 49 17.42 19.57 8.67
C LEU A 49 16.38 20.69 8.66
N ALA A 50 16.79 21.87 8.19
CA ALA A 50 15.90 23.01 8.06
C ALA A 50 14.63 22.69 7.25
N ALA A 51 13.56 23.44 7.52
CA ALA A 51 12.27 23.26 6.87
C ALA A 51 12.38 23.31 5.33
N PRO A 52 11.65 22.47 4.59
CA PRO A 52 11.64 22.52 3.13
C PRO A 52 10.97 23.81 2.61
N ALA A 53 11.39 24.26 1.44
CA ALA A 53 10.77 25.42 0.76
C ALA A 53 9.36 25.11 0.22
N MET A 54 9.01 23.83 0.13
CA MET A 54 7.73 23.33 -0.39
C MET A 54 6.96 22.62 0.72
N ALA A 55 5.69 22.98 0.89
CA ALA A 55 4.75 22.26 1.73
C ALA A 55 4.13 21.10 0.94
N LYS A 56 4.06 19.92 1.55
CA LYS A 56 3.21 18.85 1.02
C LYS A 56 1.76 19.14 1.36
N VAL A 57 0.90 19.17 0.36
CA VAL A 57 -0.55 19.30 0.52
C VAL A 57 -1.27 18.06 0.00
N CYS A 58 -2.41 17.78 0.61
CA CYS A 58 -3.31 16.69 0.25
C CYS A 58 -4.52 17.30 -0.45
N LEU A 59 -4.60 17.18 -1.77
CA LEU A 59 -5.78 17.61 -2.52
C LEU A 59 -6.73 16.41 -2.63
N ASN A 60 -7.96 16.58 -2.16
CA ASN A 60 -9.00 15.57 -2.28
C ASN A 60 -10.00 16.03 -3.35
N LEU A 61 -10.11 15.24 -4.40
CA LEU A 61 -11.02 15.49 -5.51
C LEU A 61 -12.19 14.51 -5.46
N GLU A 62 -13.33 14.90 -6.00
CA GLU A 62 -14.44 13.98 -6.22
C GLU A 62 -14.08 13.02 -7.35
N GLY A 63 -14.14 11.72 -7.08
CA GLY A 63 -13.77 10.67 -8.04
C GLY A 63 -14.93 10.14 -8.87
N GLY A 64 -16.17 10.53 -8.56
CA GLY A 64 -17.38 9.94 -9.11
C GLY A 64 -17.87 8.77 -8.26
N PHE A 65 -18.42 7.74 -8.91
CA PHE A 65 -19.12 6.65 -8.26
C PHE A 65 -18.54 5.30 -8.65
N ARG A 66 -18.57 4.35 -7.73
CA ARG A 66 -18.14 2.96 -7.95
C ARG A 66 -19.15 1.96 -7.42
N ASN A 67 -19.10 0.75 -7.97
CA ASN A 67 -19.81 -0.41 -7.42
C ASN A 67 -19.01 -1.68 -7.68
N ARG A 68 -19.15 -2.67 -6.81
CA ARG A 68 -18.44 -3.95 -6.90
C ARG A 68 -19.37 -5.11 -6.61
N MET A 69 -19.39 -6.08 -7.52
CA MET A 69 -20.03 -7.38 -7.31
C MET A 69 -18.97 -8.47 -7.20
N THR A 70 -19.19 -9.42 -6.29
CA THR A 70 -18.33 -10.60 -6.14
C THR A 70 -19.16 -11.86 -6.32
N PHE A 71 -18.75 -12.69 -7.28
CA PHE A 71 -19.40 -13.93 -7.66
C PHE A 71 -18.52 -15.12 -7.28
N VAL A 72 -19.14 -16.21 -6.84
CA VAL A 72 -18.44 -17.43 -6.45
C VAL A 72 -18.45 -18.44 -7.59
N LEU A 73 -17.27 -18.98 -7.90
CA LEU A 73 -17.02 -19.88 -9.03
C LEU A 73 -16.72 -21.28 -8.49
N THR A 74 -17.76 -22.03 -8.12
CA THR A 74 -17.60 -23.40 -7.60
C THR A 74 -17.40 -24.42 -8.72
N GLY A 75 -16.56 -25.43 -8.49
CA GLY A 75 -16.40 -26.59 -9.35
C GLY A 75 -15.45 -26.36 -10.54
N LEU A 76 -15.66 -27.13 -11.61
CA LEU A 76 -14.80 -27.10 -12.81
C LEU A 76 -14.96 -25.79 -13.60
N ASP A 77 -14.02 -25.52 -14.49
CA ASP A 77 -14.08 -24.45 -15.49
C ASP A 77 -14.27 -23.03 -14.91
N GLN A 78 -13.70 -22.75 -13.74
CA GLN A 78 -13.86 -21.46 -13.05
C GLN A 78 -13.52 -20.27 -13.96
N GLN A 79 -12.43 -20.36 -14.71
CA GLN A 79 -12.02 -19.32 -15.66
C GLN A 79 -13.08 -19.07 -16.75
N ARG A 80 -13.59 -20.14 -17.37
CA ARG A 80 -14.61 -20.05 -18.41
C ARG A 80 -15.93 -19.51 -17.86
N LYS A 81 -16.31 -19.88 -16.64
CA LYS A 81 -17.48 -19.31 -15.95
C LYS A 81 -17.31 -17.81 -15.74
N ALA A 82 -16.12 -17.38 -15.34
CA ALA A 82 -15.83 -15.96 -15.14
C ALA A 82 -15.96 -15.17 -16.45
N GLU A 83 -15.37 -15.65 -17.53
CA GLU A 83 -15.48 -15.06 -18.87
C GLU A 83 -16.94 -15.00 -19.33
N TRP A 84 -17.67 -16.12 -19.21
CA TRP A 84 -19.07 -16.21 -19.61
C TRP A 84 -19.98 -15.22 -18.85
N LEU A 85 -19.82 -15.15 -17.52
CA LEU A 85 -20.58 -14.21 -16.70
C LEU A 85 -20.24 -12.76 -17.06
N THR A 86 -18.95 -12.46 -17.19
CA THR A 86 -18.48 -11.11 -17.49
C THR A 86 -19.01 -10.62 -18.83
N ASP A 87 -18.97 -11.45 -19.86
CA ASP A 87 -19.49 -11.12 -21.19
C ASP A 87 -21.02 -11.00 -21.22
N ALA A 88 -21.73 -11.86 -20.47
CA ALA A 88 -23.18 -11.75 -20.34
C ALA A 88 -23.59 -10.45 -19.62
N LEU A 89 -22.89 -10.08 -18.55
CA LEU A 89 -23.14 -8.86 -17.78
C LEU A 89 -22.93 -7.61 -18.63
N PHE A 90 -21.79 -7.49 -19.30
CA PHE A 90 -21.51 -6.29 -20.10
C PHE A 90 -22.38 -6.19 -21.35
N ARG A 91 -22.78 -7.31 -21.96
CA ARG A 91 -23.80 -7.28 -23.02
C ARG A 91 -25.16 -6.78 -22.51
N ARG A 92 -25.58 -7.19 -21.30
CA ARG A 92 -26.85 -6.77 -20.71
C ARG A 92 -26.92 -5.28 -20.41
N ILE A 93 -25.80 -4.68 -19.98
CA ILE A 93 -25.74 -3.26 -19.59
C ILE A 93 -25.27 -2.31 -20.73
N GLY A 94 -25.07 -2.86 -21.93
CA GLY A 94 -24.82 -2.09 -23.14
C GLY A 94 -23.35 -1.77 -23.42
N GLY A 95 -22.41 -2.54 -22.89
CA GLY A 95 -20.97 -2.44 -23.18
C GLY A 95 -20.11 -2.12 -21.97
N ARG A 96 -18.82 -2.48 -22.06
CA ARG A 96 -17.79 -2.13 -21.05
C ARG A 96 -17.38 -0.67 -21.14
N ASP A 97 -17.39 -0.14 -22.36
CA ASP A 97 -17.01 1.22 -22.76
C ASP A 97 -17.94 2.32 -22.23
N ARG A 98 -19.08 1.95 -21.65
CA ARG A 98 -19.96 2.89 -20.96
C ARG A 98 -19.41 3.38 -19.61
N PHE A 99 -18.49 2.62 -19.02
CA PHE A 99 -17.90 2.92 -17.72
C PHE A 99 -16.57 3.63 -17.91
N ASP A 100 -16.24 4.55 -16.99
CA ASP A 100 -14.96 5.26 -17.02
C ASP A 100 -13.80 4.30 -16.67
N GLU A 101 -14.07 3.32 -15.79
CA GLU A 101 -13.12 2.26 -15.44
C GLU A 101 -13.86 0.94 -15.18
N VAL A 102 -13.28 -0.17 -15.64
CA VAL A 102 -13.74 -1.53 -15.36
C VAL A 102 -12.56 -2.38 -14.92
N ASP A 103 -12.65 -2.93 -13.72
CA ASP A 103 -11.65 -3.85 -13.15
C ASP A 103 -12.30 -5.22 -12.90
N VAL A 104 -11.78 -6.24 -13.60
CA VAL A 104 -12.27 -7.62 -13.52
C VAL A 104 -11.13 -8.50 -13.01
N ARG A 105 -11.33 -9.16 -11.87
CA ARG A 105 -10.31 -10.02 -11.26
C ARG A 105 -10.86 -11.39 -10.93
N VAL A 106 -10.18 -12.41 -11.44
CA VAL A 106 -10.45 -13.81 -11.10
C VAL A 106 -9.41 -14.25 -10.07
N VAL A 107 -9.89 -14.74 -8.93
CA VAL A 107 -9.08 -15.42 -7.93
C VAL A 107 -9.46 -16.90 -7.99
N PRO A 108 -8.68 -17.74 -8.68
CA PRO A 108 -8.98 -19.16 -8.80
C PRO A 108 -8.81 -19.87 -7.45
N ALA A 109 -9.47 -21.01 -7.30
CA ALA A 109 -9.29 -21.90 -6.16
C ALA A 109 -8.98 -23.34 -6.61
N PRO A 110 -8.19 -24.11 -5.85
CA PRO A 110 -7.91 -25.51 -6.17
C PRO A 110 -9.20 -26.35 -6.19
N SER A 111 -9.48 -27.04 -7.29
CA SER A 111 -10.72 -27.80 -7.45
C SER A 111 -10.83 -29.01 -6.50
N ASP A 112 -9.71 -29.48 -5.97
CA ASP A 112 -9.57 -30.64 -5.10
C ASP A 112 -9.45 -30.28 -3.61
N ALA A 113 -9.69 -29.01 -3.26
CA ALA A 113 -9.69 -28.60 -1.86
C ALA A 113 -10.82 -29.31 -1.07
N PRO A 114 -10.60 -29.61 0.22
CA PRO A 114 -11.46 -30.53 0.98
C PRO A 114 -12.86 -29.98 1.30
N THR A 115 -13.08 -28.66 1.17
CA THR A 115 -14.38 -28.02 1.39
C THR A 115 -14.80 -27.20 0.18
N GLN A 116 -16.11 -27.04 -0.01
CA GLN A 116 -16.65 -26.24 -1.10
C GLN A 116 -16.09 -24.81 -1.10
N GLU A 117 -15.99 -24.17 0.07
CA GLU A 117 -15.49 -22.79 0.18
C GLU A 117 -14.03 -22.69 -0.29
N GLN A 118 -13.17 -23.63 0.11
CA GLN A 118 -11.77 -23.66 -0.32
C GLN A 118 -11.61 -24.04 -1.80
N ALA A 119 -12.58 -24.78 -2.36
CA ALA A 119 -12.59 -25.19 -3.77
C ALA A 119 -13.29 -24.20 -4.71
N SER A 120 -13.77 -23.06 -4.18
CA SER A 120 -14.52 -22.08 -4.94
C SER A 120 -13.71 -20.82 -5.21
N GLY A 121 -13.47 -20.55 -6.50
CA GLY A 121 -12.86 -19.30 -6.93
C GLY A 121 -13.78 -18.10 -6.74
N ARG A 122 -13.23 -16.91 -6.92
CA ARG A 122 -13.97 -15.64 -6.79
C ARG A 122 -13.75 -14.81 -8.06
N LEU A 123 -14.84 -14.23 -8.57
CA LEU A 123 -14.80 -13.21 -9.60
C LEU A 123 -15.21 -11.89 -8.98
N HIS A 124 -14.33 -10.90 -9.01
CA HIS A 124 -14.63 -9.53 -8.62
C HIS A 124 -14.79 -8.69 -9.88
N ILE A 125 -15.92 -7.98 -9.98
CA ILE A 125 -16.15 -6.98 -11.02
C ILE A 125 -16.40 -5.65 -10.33
N THR A 126 -15.49 -4.72 -10.51
CA THR A 126 -15.63 -3.33 -10.06
C THR A 126 -15.82 -2.43 -11.27
N VAL A 127 -16.79 -1.53 -11.20
CA VAL A 127 -17.03 -0.50 -12.21
C VAL A 127 -16.97 0.87 -11.57
N LYS A 128 -16.46 1.86 -12.31
CA LYS A 128 -16.49 3.28 -11.91
C LYS A 128 -17.06 4.13 -13.04
N SER A 129 -17.79 5.18 -12.66
CA SER A 129 -18.29 6.19 -13.59
C SER A 129 -18.65 7.48 -12.84
N SER A 130 -18.57 8.60 -13.54
CA SER A 130 -19.22 9.86 -13.16
C SER A 130 -20.76 9.77 -13.16
N ASP A 131 -21.37 8.80 -13.84
CA ASP A 131 -22.82 8.53 -13.80
C ASP A 131 -23.18 7.53 -12.69
N GLU A 132 -23.70 8.04 -11.58
CA GLU A 132 -24.18 7.25 -10.44
C GLU A 132 -25.22 6.19 -10.85
N LYS A 133 -26.12 6.51 -11.78
CA LYS A 133 -27.21 5.61 -12.16
C LYS A 133 -26.68 4.40 -12.92
N LEU A 134 -25.63 4.61 -13.72
CA LEU A 134 -24.98 3.56 -14.48
C LEU A 134 -24.31 2.53 -13.57
N VAL A 135 -23.55 2.97 -12.56
CA VAL A 135 -22.85 2.08 -11.62
C VAL A 135 -23.72 1.59 -10.46
N GLY A 136 -24.84 2.24 -10.19
CA GLY A 136 -25.78 1.84 -9.14
C GLY A 136 -26.66 0.67 -9.56
N LYS A 137 -27.98 0.87 -9.47
CA LYS A 137 -28.99 -0.18 -9.69
C LYS A 137 -28.92 -0.80 -11.09
N ALA A 138 -28.50 -0.07 -12.13
CA ALA A 138 -28.36 -0.63 -13.47
C ALA A 138 -27.32 -1.75 -13.52
N PHE A 139 -26.18 -1.57 -12.87
CA PHE A 139 -25.13 -2.57 -12.76
C PHE A 139 -25.51 -3.71 -11.82
N SER A 140 -25.91 -3.39 -10.58
CA SER A 140 -26.18 -4.42 -9.57
C SER A 140 -27.45 -5.24 -9.88
N GLY A 141 -28.48 -4.60 -10.47
CA GLY A 141 -29.67 -5.28 -10.97
C GLY A 141 -29.34 -6.25 -12.11
N ALA A 142 -28.58 -5.82 -13.11
CA ALA A 142 -28.15 -6.67 -14.21
C ALA A 142 -27.34 -7.89 -13.74
N ALA A 143 -26.48 -7.72 -12.74
CA ALA A 143 -25.71 -8.81 -12.13
C ALA A 143 -26.62 -9.87 -11.48
N ILE A 144 -27.65 -9.46 -10.74
CA ILE A 144 -28.59 -10.37 -10.06
C ILE A 144 -29.54 -11.04 -11.05
N GLU A 145 -30.00 -10.32 -12.07
CA GLU A 145 -30.91 -10.86 -13.10
C GLU A 145 -30.29 -11.99 -13.92
N LEU A 146 -28.96 -12.14 -13.89
CA LEU A 146 -28.24 -13.25 -14.51
C LEU A 146 -28.24 -14.53 -13.65
N ALA A 147 -28.62 -14.48 -12.37
CA ALA A 147 -28.41 -15.58 -11.43
C ALA A 147 -29.01 -16.93 -11.86
N LEU A 148 -30.20 -16.93 -12.47
CA LEU A 148 -30.90 -18.15 -12.90
C LEU A 148 -30.69 -18.49 -14.39
N ALA A 149 -29.93 -17.69 -15.13
CA ALA A 149 -29.74 -17.83 -16.58
C ALA A 149 -28.26 -17.82 -17.00
N ASN A 150 -27.35 -18.09 -16.07
CA ASN A 150 -25.91 -18.04 -16.30
C ASN A 150 -25.25 -19.38 -15.93
N TYR A 151 -24.08 -19.37 -15.27
CA TYR A 151 -23.36 -20.61 -14.97
C TYR A 151 -24.03 -21.46 -13.85
N PRO A 152 -23.86 -22.80 -13.87
CA PRO A 152 -24.37 -23.67 -12.82
C PRO A 152 -23.75 -23.38 -11.45
N GLY A 153 -24.59 -23.30 -10.40
CA GLY A 153 -24.14 -23.00 -9.04
C GLY A 153 -23.83 -21.52 -8.82
N PHE A 154 -24.50 -20.62 -9.53
CA PHE A 154 -24.38 -19.17 -9.32
C PHE A 154 -24.80 -18.77 -7.90
N PHE A 155 -23.90 -18.09 -7.19
CA PHE A 155 -24.21 -17.27 -6.02
C PHE A 155 -23.10 -16.21 -5.83
N GLY A 156 -23.43 -15.15 -5.09
CA GLY A 156 -22.49 -14.10 -4.71
C GLY A 156 -22.21 -14.10 -3.22
N THR A 157 -21.22 -13.31 -2.79
CA THR A 157 -20.88 -13.14 -1.37
C THR A 157 -21.74 -12.09 -0.65
N GLY A 158 -22.62 -11.40 -1.38
CA GLY A 158 -23.52 -10.37 -0.87
C GLY A 158 -24.63 -10.05 -1.87
N GLY A 159 -25.64 -9.32 -1.40
CA GLY A 159 -26.71 -8.80 -2.25
C GLY A 159 -26.27 -7.63 -3.12
N PRO A 160 -27.13 -7.16 -4.04
CA PRO A 160 -26.87 -5.96 -4.82
C PRO A 160 -26.72 -4.73 -3.90
N SER A 161 -25.74 -3.88 -4.18
CA SER A 161 -25.54 -2.59 -3.53
C SER A 161 -25.80 -1.43 -4.48
N ASP A 162 -26.09 -0.27 -3.90
CA ASP A 162 -26.10 1.01 -4.61
C ASP A 162 -24.68 1.48 -4.94
N ALA A 163 -24.60 2.52 -5.77
CA ALA A 163 -23.37 3.20 -6.08
C ALA A 163 -22.77 3.84 -4.82
N GLN A 164 -21.45 3.86 -4.72
CA GLN A 164 -20.72 4.56 -3.67
C GLN A 164 -19.87 5.67 -4.28
N SER A 165 -20.00 6.89 -3.76
CA SER A 165 -19.05 7.95 -4.12
C SER A 165 -17.67 7.62 -3.55
N TYR A 166 -16.62 8.03 -4.27
CA TYR A 166 -15.25 7.90 -3.80
C TYR A 166 -14.46 9.17 -4.06
N GLY A 167 -13.43 9.40 -3.24
CA GLY A 167 -12.49 10.49 -3.42
C GLY A 167 -11.23 10.04 -4.17
N VAL A 168 -10.58 10.98 -4.84
CA VAL A 168 -9.23 10.81 -5.39
C VAL A 168 -8.26 11.62 -4.56
N TYR A 169 -7.17 10.98 -4.12
CA TYR A 169 -6.12 11.62 -3.34
C TYR A 169 -4.99 12.05 -4.27
N TRP A 170 -4.77 13.35 -4.40
CA TRP A 170 -3.70 13.92 -5.21
C TRP A 170 -2.67 14.61 -4.32
N PRO A 171 -1.50 14.00 -4.06
CA PRO A 171 -0.43 14.64 -3.32
C PRO A 171 0.25 15.68 -4.20
N ALA A 172 0.39 16.91 -3.70
CA ALA A 172 1.10 17.98 -4.39
C ALA A 172 2.10 18.69 -3.47
N LEU A 173 3.06 19.36 -4.09
CA LEU A 173 3.95 20.30 -3.42
C LEU A 173 3.55 21.72 -3.80
N VAL A 174 3.39 22.59 -2.80
CA VAL A 174 3.13 24.02 -3.01
C VAL A 174 4.22 24.84 -2.32
N PRO A 175 4.64 25.99 -2.88
CA PRO A 175 5.52 26.92 -2.17
C PRO A 175 4.95 27.27 -0.80
N ILE A 176 5.77 27.13 0.25
CA ILE A 176 5.32 27.33 1.64
C ILE A 176 4.86 28.77 1.89
N GLU A 177 5.31 29.75 1.10
CA GLU A 177 4.84 31.14 1.16
C GLU A 177 3.35 31.32 0.86
N HIS A 178 2.73 30.36 0.16
CA HIS A 178 1.28 30.35 -0.09
C HIS A 178 0.48 29.71 1.06
N VAL A 179 1.16 29.18 2.09
CA VAL A 179 0.52 28.54 3.24
C VAL A 179 0.64 29.45 4.45
N HIS A 180 -0.50 29.83 5.03
CA HIS A 180 -0.57 30.64 6.24
C HIS A 180 -1.15 29.83 7.40
N GLU A 181 -0.27 29.40 8.30
CA GLU A 181 -0.64 28.60 9.46
C GLU A 181 -1.20 29.47 10.59
N ILE A 182 -2.32 29.04 11.15
CA ILE A 182 -2.98 29.68 12.29
C ILE A 182 -3.42 28.62 13.31
N VAL A 183 -3.31 28.96 14.59
CA VAL A 183 -3.92 28.18 15.68
C VAL A 183 -5.22 28.86 16.06
N VAL A 184 -6.33 28.12 16.08
CA VAL A 184 -7.62 28.60 16.58
C VAL A 184 -7.84 28.01 17.97
N LEU A 185 -7.97 28.86 18.97
CA LEU A 185 -8.17 28.47 20.37
C LEU A 185 -9.66 28.24 20.69
N PRO A 186 -10.01 27.61 21.83
CA PRO A 186 -11.41 27.37 22.21
C PRO A 186 -12.27 28.62 22.34
N ASP A 187 -11.66 29.79 22.59
CA ASP A 187 -12.32 31.10 22.66
C ASP A 187 -12.47 31.77 21.28
N HIS A 188 -12.18 31.03 20.20
CA HIS A 188 -12.15 31.49 18.81
C HIS A 188 -11.05 32.51 18.47
N SER A 189 -10.16 32.84 19.40
CA SER A 189 -9.00 33.66 19.09
C SER A 189 -8.06 32.93 18.12
N ARG A 190 -7.37 33.69 17.27
CA ARG A 190 -6.51 33.18 16.19
C ARG A 190 -5.09 33.66 16.42
N LEU A 191 -4.16 32.73 16.54
CA LEU A 191 -2.73 33.00 16.68
C LEU A 191 -2.02 32.65 15.37
N ALA A 192 -1.29 33.61 14.80
CA ALA A 192 -0.46 33.34 13.64
C ALA A 192 0.76 32.50 14.05
N VAL A 193 1.06 31.44 13.29
CA VAL A 193 2.27 30.64 13.48
C VAL A 193 3.41 31.29 12.70
N SER A 194 4.52 31.57 13.39
CA SER A 194 5.70 32.13 12.73
C SER A 194 6.37 31.06 11.86
N PRO A 195 6.79 31.38 10.62
CA PRO A 195 7.46 30.41 9.77
C PRO A 195 8.75 29.86 10.43
N PRO A 196 9.04 28.56 10.28
CA PRO A 196 10.27 27.96 10.80
C PRO A 196 11.51 28.48 10.04
N PRO A 197 12.70 28.46 10.66
CA PRO A 197 13.96 28.80 10.00
C PRO A 197 14.18 27.93 8.76
N ARG A 198 14.50 28.56 7.62
CA ARG A 198 14.57 27.89 6.31
C ARG A 198 16.01 27.73 5.82
N SER A 199 16.24 26.66 5.08
CA SER A 199 17.39 26.53 4.19
C SER A 199 17.02 27.08 2.82
N HIS A 200 17.85 27.95 2.24
CA HIS A 200 17.71 28.40 0.84
C HIS A 200 18.20 27.36 -0.18
N VAL A 201 18.79 26.26 0.26
CA VAL A 201 19.17 25.16 -0.63
C VAL A 201 17.90 24.40 -0.98
N ALA A 202 17.54 24.42 -2.27
CA ALA A 202 16.51 23.56 -2.80
C ALA A 202 16.89 22.12 -2.47
N THR A 203 16.19 21.52 -1.51
CA THR A 203 16.22 20.07 -1.30
C THR A 203 15.52 19.44 -2.49
N GLY A 204 16.22 19.37 -3.62
CA GLY A 204 16.01 18.27 -4.53
C GLY A 204 16.06 17.00 -3.69
N MET A 205 15.21 16.02 -4.01
CA MET A 205 15.36 14.66 -3.50
C MET A 205 16.67 14.09 -4.07
N THR A 206 17.81 14.65 -3.69
CA THR A 206 19.09 14.00 -3.85
C THR A 206 18.93 12.72 -3.06
N GLN A 207 18.87 11.60 -3.77
CA GLN A 207 19.19 10.33 -3.18
C GLN A 207 20.59 10.52 -2.62
N SER A 208 20.70 10.86 -1.34
CA SER A 208 21.94 10.81 -0.62
C SER A 208 22.30 9.32 -0.54
N GLN A 209 22.84 8.80 -1.65
CA GLN A 209 23.61 7.56 -1.71
C GLN A 209 24.99 7.75 -1.06
N ASP A 210 25.12 8.73 -0.15
CA ASP A 210 26.34 8.94 0.61
C ASP A 210 26.38 7.92 1.75
N THR A 211 26.88 6.74 1.36
CA THR A 211 27.50 5.72 2.20
C THR A 211 26.61 5.21 3.33
N ALA A 212 25.62 4.37 2.98
CA ALA A 212 25.20 3.35 3.94
C ALA A 212 26.47 2.56 4.31
N VAL A 213 26.96 2.73 5.55
CA VAL A 213 28.09 1.96 6.05
C VAL A 213 27.64 0.50 6.01
N ALA A 214 28.19 -0.26 5.07
CA ALA A 214 27.88 -1.68 4.93
C ALA A 214 28.09 -2.36 6.29
N SER A 215 27.12 -3.17 6.71
CA SER A 215 27.27 -3.94 7.94
C SER A 215 28.54 -4.79 7.84
N THR A 216 29.42 -4.68 8.83
CA THR A 216 30.63 -5.52 8.92
C THR A 216 30.32 -6.91 9.49
N ALA A 217 29.07 -7.15 9.90
CA ALA A 217 28.65 -8.43 10.46
C ALA A 217 28.47 -9.48 9.35
N GLU A 218 28.80 -10.74 9.64
CA GLU A 218 28.54 -11.84 8.71
C GLU A 218 27.03 -11.98 8.44
N PRO A 219 26.58 -11.98 7.16
CA PRO A 219 25.17 -12.15 6.82
C PRO A 219 24.58 -13.46 7.37
N ARG A 220 23.49 -13.37 8.15
CA ARG A 220 22.71 -14.53 8.60
C ARG A 220 21.23 -14.31 8.31
N GLY A 221 20.60 -15.21 7.58
CA GLY A 221 19.20 -15.08 7.19
C GLY A 221 18.64 -16.38 6.62
N PRO A 222 17.47 -16.32 5.96
CA PRO A 222 16.80 -17.50 5.45
C PRO A 222 17.65 -18.23 4.40
N LYS A 223 17.63 -19.55 4.49
CA LYS A 223 18.10 -20.45 3.45
C LYS A 223 17.03 -20.59 2.36
N VAL A 224 17.43 -21.08 1.19
CA VAL A 224 16.49 -21.44 0.12
C VAL A 224 15.43 -22.40 0.69
N GLY A 225 14.15 -22.09 0.47
CA GLY A 225 13.03 -22.87 1.00
C GLY A 225 12.47 -22.37 2.34
N GLU A 226 13.12 -21.43 3.02
CA GLU A 226 12.64 -20.87 4.29
C GLU A 226 11.85 -19.56 4.09
N ALA A 227 10.81 -19.36 4.91
CA ALA A 227 10.01 -18.14 4.87
C ALA A 227 10.74 -16.94 5.47
N LEU A 228 10.63 -15.77 4.81
CA LEU A 228 11.23 -14.52 5.30
C LEU A 228 10.75 -14.15 6.71
N GLY A 229 9.48 -14.42 7.01
CA GLY A 229 8.82 -14.07 8.26
C GLY A 229 9.37 -14.75 9.52
N SER A 230 10.13 -15.84 9.35
CA SER A 230 10.85 -16.51 10.44
C SER A 230 12.06 -15.72 10.92
N TYR A 231 12.60 -14.83 10.08
CA TYR A 231 13.83 -14.08 10.33
C TYR A 231 13.58 -12.58 10.47
N PHE A 232 12.59 -12.06 9.74
CA PHE A 232 12.34 -10.64 9.62
C PHE A 232 10.90 -10.29 10.00
N ALA A 233 10.75 -9.14 10.64
CA ALA A 233 9.46 -8.49 10.83
C ALA A 233 9.25 -7.45 9.73
N ALA A 234 7.99 -7.11 9.45
CA ALA A 234 7.65 -6.17 8.41
C ALA A 234 6.41 -5.37 8.79
N ARG A 235 6.25 -4.21 8.15
CA ARG A 235 5.04 -3.41 8.18
C ARG A 235 4.91 -2.69 6.85
N SER A 236 3.68 -2.46 6.45
CA SER A 236 3.36 -1.76 5.21
C SER A 236 2.14 -0.87 5.39
N GLY A 237 1.98 0.06 4.45
CA GLY A 237 0.87 1.00 4.42
C GLY A 237 0.88 1.80 3.14
N ASP A 238 -0.18 2.56 2.91
CA ASP A 238 -0.28 3.40 1.73
C ASP A 238 0.58 4.66 1.86
N LYS A 239 0.92 5.24 0.71
CA LYS A 239 1.55 6.55 0.61
C LYS A 239 0.90 7.30 -0.55
N GLY A 240 -0.39 7.58 -0.39
CA GLY A 240 -1.24 7.98 -1.52
C GLY A 240 -1.42 6.81 -2.48
N GLY A 241 -1.12 7.01 -3.77
CA GLY A 241 -1.14 5.96 -4.78
C GLY A 241 -0.03 4.91 -4.68
N ASN A 242 0.97 5.14 -3.82
CA ASN A 242 2.11 4.24 -3.64
C ASN A 242 1.90 3.33 -2.44
N ALA A 243 2.71 2.28 -2.32
CA ALA A 243 2.79 1.45 -1.11
C ALA A 243 4.18 1.50 -0.50
N ASN A 244 4.23 1.56 0.82
CA ASN A 244 5.42 1.42 1.64
C ASN A 244 5.52 -0.02 2.17
N VAL A 245 6.70 -0.63 2.14
CA VAL A 245 7.02 -1.88 2.84
C VAL A 245 8.35 -1.74 3.58
N GLY A 246 8.28 -1.57 4.90
CA GLY A 246 9.43 -1.67 5.79
C GLY A 246 9.64 -3.10 6.27
N ILE A 247 10.87 -3.62 6.16
CA ILE A 247 11.28 -4.94 6.64
C ILE A 247 12.56 -4.81 7.47
N TRP A 248 12.61 -5.45 8.63
CA TRP A 248 13.74 -5.31 9.56
C TRP A 248 14.13 -6.60 10.27
N ALA A 249 15.41 -6.66 10.62
CA ALA A 249 16.02 -7.74 11.38
C ALA A 249 16.11 -7.41 12.89
N ARG A 250 16.35 -8.45 13.69
CA ARG A 250 16.58 -8.29 15.14
C ARG A 250 17.98 -7.75 15.45
N ASP A 251 18.96 -8.06 14.60
CA ASP A 251 20.37 -7.76 14.83
C ASP A 251 21.10 -7.37 13.53
N ALA A 252 22.37 -7.00 13.68
CA ALA A 252 23.22 -6.57 12.58
C ALA A 252 23.54 -7.68 11.55
N HIS A 253 23.49 -8.96 11.95
CA HIS A 253 23.71 -10.09 11.06
C HIS A 253 22.51 -10.32 10.13
N GLY A 254 21.30 -10.23 10.67
CA GLY A 254 20.08 -10.27 9.88
C GLY A 254 19.95 -9.08 8.93
N TYR A 255 20.35 -7.88 9.39
CA TYR A 255 20.40 -6.72 8.51
C TYR A 255 21.44 -6.87 7.39
N ALA A 256 22.64 -7.39 7.71
CA ALA A 256 23.65 -7.69 6.69
C ALA A 256 23.10 -8.63 5.61
N TRP A 257 22.29 -9.62 5.99
CA TRP A 257 21.61 -10.49 5.03
C TRP A 257 20.57 -9.74 4.19
N LEU A 258 19.67 -8.96 4.81
CA LEU A 258 18.67 -8.16 4.10
C LEU A 258 19.32 -7.24 3.07
N ALA A 259 20.33 -6.48 3.49
CA ALA A 259 21.01 -5.50 2.64
C ALA A 259 21.69 -6.17 1.44
N ALA A 260 22.29 -7.35 1.63
CA ALA A 260 22.99 -8.07 0.58
C ALA A 260 22.04 -8.81 -0.40
N HIS A 261 20.94 -9.38 0.10
CA HIS A 261 20.14 -10.33 -0.70
C HIS A 261 18.77 -9.78 -1.13
N LEU A 262 18.12 -8.96 -0.31
CA LEU A 262 16.80 -8.42 -0.64
C LEU A 262 16.94 -7.15 -1.48
N THR A 263 17.41 -7.32 -2.71
CA THR A 263 17.46 -6.26 -3.73
C THR A 263 16.07 -5.96 -4.30
N VAL A 264 15.94 -4.90 -5.09
CA VAL A 264 14.70 -4.64 -5.84
C VAL A 264 14.37 -5.81 -6.77
N ASP A 265 15.37 -6.36 -7.45
CA ASP A 265 15.20 -7.48 -8.36
C ASP A 265 14.80 -8.77 -7.62
N ALA A 266 15.30 -8.99 -6.41
CA ALA A 266 14.87 -10.10 -5.56
C ALA A 266 13.46 -9.89 -4.97
N LEU A 267 13.06 -8.64 -4.71
CA LEU A 267 11.74 -8.31 -4.18
C LEU A 267 10.62 -8.58 -5.20
N LYS A 268 10.83 -8.26 -6.49
CA LYS A 268 9.79 -8.35 -7.52
C LYS A 268 9.19 -9.75 -7.69
N PRO A 269 9.97 -10.85 -7.73
CA PRO A 269 9.42 -12.21 -7.72
C PRO A 269 8.68 -12.57 -6.42
N LEU A 270 9.05 -11.96 -5.29
CA LEU A 270 8.39 -12.17 -4.01
C LEU A 270 7.06 -11.42 -3.93
N LEU A 271 6.95 -10.26 -4.59
CA LEU A 271 5.74 -9.44 -4.70
C LEU A 271 5.35 -9.25 -6.19
N PRO A 272 4.71 -10.24 -6.83
CA PRO A 272 4.40 -10.18 -8.26
C PRO A 272 3.56 -8.96 -8.67
N GLU A 273 2.74 -8.43 -7.76
CA GLU A 273 1.95 -7.20 -7.96
C GLU A 273 2.83 -5.95 -8.21
N ALA A 274 4.13 -6.01 -7.87
CA ALA A 274 5.11 -4.94 -8.09
C ALA A 274 6.05 -5.19 -9.29
N ALA A 275 5.86 -6.28 -10.05
CA ALA A 275 6.81 -6.72 -11.08
C ALA A 275 7.09 -5.63 -12.13
N ASP A 276 6.04 -4.97 -12.62
CA ASP A 276 6.13 -3.93 -13.65
C ASP A 276 6.20 -2.50 -13.09
N LEU A 277 6.24 -2.37 -11.76
CA LEU A 277 6.26 -1.07 -11.09
C LEU A 277 7.69 -0.61 -10.78
N GLU A 278 7.84 0.71 -10.67
CA GLU A 278 9.04 1.31 -10.09
C GLU A 278 9.07 0.97 -8.58
N VAL A 279 10.19 0.43 -8.12
CA VAL A 279 10.42 0.14 -6.70
C VAL A 279 11.66 0.89 -6.25
N ARG A 280 11.50 1.75 -5.25
CA ARG A 280 12.61 2.49 -4.63
C ARG A 280 12.99 1.82 -3.33
N ARG A 281 14.27 1.48 -3.16
CA ARG A 281 14.81 0.88 -1.93
C ARG A 281 15.61 1.93 -1.16
N TYR A 282 15.36 2.04 0.13
CA TYR A 282 16.09 2.88 1.07
C TYR A 282 16.61 2.02 2.22
N GLU A 283 17.85 2.27 2.65
CA GLU A 283 18.46 1.54 3.75
C GLU A 283 18.42 2.35 5.04
N LEU A 284 18.14 1.66 6.16
CA LEU A 284 18.16 2.23 7.50
C LEU A 284 19.01 1.31 8.40
N PRO A 285 20.36 1.29 8.23
CA PRO A 285 21.25 0.42 9.01
C PRO A 285 21.10 0.60 10.52
N ASN A 286 20.89 1.84 10.96
CA ASN A 286 20.65 2.22 12.35
C ASN A 286 19.40 1.57 12.97
N LEU A 287 18.46 1.12 12.13
CA LEU A 287 17.24 0.41 12.53
C LEU A 287 17.25 -1.07 12.10
N HIS A 288 18.37 -1.56 11.55
CA HIS A 288 18.48 -2.90 10.95
C HIS A 288 17.40 -3.17 9.88
N ALA A 289 17.05 -2.16 9.09
CA ALA A 289 15.88 -2.18 8.24
C ALA A 289 16.15 -1.78 6.79
N LEU A 290 15.30 -2.28 5.90
CA LEU A 290 15.10 -1.79 4.54
C LEU A 290 13.70 -1.22 4.41
N ASN A 291 13.56 -0.16 3.63
CA ASN A 291 12.30 0.43 3.26
C ASN A 291 12.13 0.39 1.74
N PHE A 292 11.03 -0.21 1.26
CA PHE A 292 10.67 -0.20 -0.15
C PHE A 292 9.46 0.70 -0.38
N VAL A 293 9.52 1.54 -1.40
CA VAL A 293 8.37 2.31 -1.90
C VAL A 293 8.04 1.81 -3.30
N ILE A 294 6.89 1.16 -3.45
CA ILE A 294 6.36 0.64 -4.70
C ILE A 294 5.45 1.72 -5.29
N VAL A 295 5.86 2.30 -6.41
CA VAL A 295 5.20 3.45 -7.00
C VAL A 295 3.98 3.00 -7.81
N GLY A 296 2.82 3.59 -7.53
CA GLY A 296 1.58 3.35 -8.27
C GLY A 296 0.81 2.07 -7.94
N LEU A 297 1.24 1.29 -6.93
CA LEU A 297 0.58 0.02 -6.57
C LEU A 297 -0.92 0.19 -6.25
N LEU A 298 -1.31 1.34 -5.72
CA LEU A 298 -2.67 1.64 -5.28
C LEU A 298 -3.40 2.61 -6.21
N GLY A 299 -2.88 2.85 -7.42
CA GLY A 299 -3.49 3.77 -8.39
C GLY A 299 -3.53 5.22 -7.88
N GLU A 300 -4.71 5.84 -7.85
CA GLU A 300 -4.88 7.22 -7.38
C GLU A 300 -5.19 7.33 -5.87
N GLY A 301 -4.80 6.31 -5.10
CA GLY A 301 -4.89 6.28 -3.65
C GLY A 301 -5.99 5.38 -3.10
N VAL A 302 -6.01 5.23 -1.77
CA VAL A 302 -6.87 4.27 -1.05
C VAL A 302 -8.34 4.35 -1.45
N ALA A 303 -8.89 5.56 -1.50
CA ALA A 303 -10.31 5.77 -1.74
C ALA A 303 -10.73 5.39 -3.18
N SER A 304 -9.87 5.62 -4.18
CA SER A 304 -10.15 5.30 -5.58
C SER A 304 -9.70 3.89 -5.99
N SER A 305 -8.83 3.24 -5.22
CA SER A 305 -8.31 1.91 -5.54
C SER A 305 -9.41 0.85 -5.64
N THR A 306 -9.26 -0.07 -6.60
CA THR A 306 -10.07 -1.30 -6.69
C THR A 306 -9.38 -2.51 -6.05
N ALA A 307 -8.16 -2.35 -5.53
CA ALA A 307 -7.38 -3.41 -4.87
C ALA A 307 -8.18 -4.09 -3.75
N PHE A 308 -7.90 -5.39 -3.52
CA PHE A 308 -8.46 -6.09 -2.35
C PHE A 308 -7.92 -5.49 -1.05
N ASP A 309 -6.63 -5.17 -1.01
CA ASP A 309 -5.97 -4.43 0.07
C ASP A 309 -5.65 -3.01 -0.39
N ALA A 310 -6.66 -2.14 -0.39
CA ALA A 310 -6.54 -0.76 -0.86
C ALA A 310 -5.59 0.12 -0.02
N GLN A 311 -5.14 -0.36 1.15
CA GLN A 311 -4.21 0.35 2.04
C GLN A 311 -2.82 -0.29 2.08
N ALA A 312 -2.59 -1.35 1.30
CA ALA A 312 -1.38 -2.17 1.36
C ALA A 312 -1.02 -2.64 2.79
N LYS A 313 -1.98 -2.79 3.70
CA LYS A 313 -1.74 -3.14 5.11
C LYS A 313 -1.26 -4.58 5.29
N GLY A 314 -1.72 -5.48 4.43
CA GLY A 314 -1.32 -6.88 4.39
C GLY A 314 -0.02 -7.13 3.63
N LEU A 315 0.46 -6.16 2.84
CA LEU A 315 1.58 -6.36 1.91
C LEU A 315 2.90 -6.79 2.61
N GLY A 316 3.19 -6.24 3.80
CA GLY A 316 4.36 -6.61 4.60
C GLY A 316 4.26 -8.03 5.14
N GLU A 317 3.08 -8.45 5.61
CA GLU A 317 2.84 -9.84 6.03
C GLU A 317 2.86 -10.81 4.84
N TYR A 318 2.36 -10.38 3.68
CA TYR A 318 2.46 -11.15 2.45
C TYR A 318 3.92 -11.36 2.04
N LEU A 319 4.77 -10.32 2.11
CA LEU A 319 6.21 -10.45 1.89
C LEU A 319 6.84 -11.44 2.89
N ARG A 320 6.49 -11.33 4.17
CA ARG A 320 6.98 -12.26 5.22
C ARG A 320 6.57 -13.70 4.95
N SER A 321 5.40 -13.95 4.36
CA SER A 321 4.97 -15.31 4.04
C SER A 321 5.68 -15.91 2.83
N ARG A 322 6.46 -15.12 2.07
CA ARG A 322 7.19 -15.62 0.90
C ARG A 322 8.40 -16.45 1.33
N VAL A 323 8.67 -17.47 0.53
CA VAL A 323 9.80 -18.37 0.71
C VAL A 323 10.98 -17.85 -0.11
N TRP A 324 12.17 -17.84 0.50
CA TRP A 324 13.39 -17.41 -0.17
C TRP A 324 13.80 -18.42 -1.26
N GLY A 325 14.00 -17.93 -2.49
CA GLY A 325 14.31 -18.75 -3.67
C GLY A 325 15.79 -18.91 -4.00
N GLY A 326 16.66 -18.07 -3.44
CA GLY A 326 18.07 -17.97 -3.83
C GLY A 326 18.36 -16.73 -4.66
#